data_AF-A0AAV1UC85-F1
#
_entry.id   AF-A0AAV1UC85-F1
#
_cell.length_a   1.000
_cell.length_b   1.000
_cell.length_c   1.000
_cell.angle_alpha   90.00
_cell.angle_beta   90.00
_cell.angle_gamma   90.00
#
_symmetry.space_group_name_H-M   'P 1'
#
loop_
_entity.id
_entity.type
_entity.pdbx_description
1 polymer ?
#
loop_
_entity_poly.entity_id
_entity_poly.type
_entity_poly.pdbx_seq_one_letter_code
_entity_poly.pdbx_strand_id
1 'polypeptide(L)'
;MQQLADLGTRTSRTLCCVPTASVAQAAAQVAAQVVAQVFFFLTWPLTYLSQRQKYWTLVDSHVLLGAASTAFLPHVDAPAACGVDAVVNLRDEYACPMEQYKRHHIQQLQLPTVDHFSPSLEALTAAVAFI
;
A
#
# COMPACT_ATOMS: atom_id res chain seq x y z
N MET A 1 -14.76 46.66 17.14
CA MET A 1 -15.39 45.85 18.21
C MET A 1 -16.86 45.73 17.87
N GLN A 2 -17.47 44.56 18.14
CA GLN A 2 -18.81 44.07 17.70
C GLN A 2 -18.85 43.64 16.22
N GLN A 3 -19.18 42.40 15.85
CA GLN A 3 -19.92 41.33 16.53
C GLN A 3 -19.41 39.94 16.10
N LEU A 4 -18.85 39.21 17.07
CA LEU A 4 -18.98 37.77 17.20
C LEU A 4 -20.42 37.50 17.65
N ALA A 5 -21.26 36.88 16.80
CA ALA A 5 -22.43 36.09 17.20
C ALA A 5 -23.23 35.68 15.96
N ASP A 6 -22.72 34.72 15.17
CA ASP A 6 -23.61 33.90 14.34
C ASP A 6 -23.00 32.50 14.14
N LEU A 7 -22.71 31.84 15.26
CA LEU A 7 -22.51 30.40 15.30
C LEU A 7 -23.89 29.73 15.38
N GLY A 8 -24.66 29.92 14.31
CA GLY A 8 -25.84 29.13 14.01
C GLY A 8 -25.41 27.70 13.73
N THR A 9 -25.73 26.81 14.67
CA THR A 9 -25.79 25.35 14.59
C THR A 9 -26.08 24.82 13.18
N ARG A 10 -25.03 24.62 12.37
CA ARG A 10 -25.08 23.72 11.22
C ARG A 10 -24.82 22.32 11.73
N THR A 11 -25.88 21.67 12.17
CA THR A 11 -25.94 20.21 12.27
C THR A 11 -25.88 19.67 10.84
N SER A 12 -24.69 19.66 10.25
CA SER A 12 -24.42 18.97 9.00
C SER A 12 -24.49 17.48 9.33
N ARG A 13 -25.69 16.90 9.17
CA ARG A 13 -25.89 15.46 9.04
C ARG A 13 -25.17 15.03 7.77
N THR A 14 -23.87 14.85 7.86
CA THR A 14 -23.12 14.08 6.88
C THR A 14 -23.62 12.65 7.04
N LEU A 15 -24.52 12.25 6.15
CA LEU A 15 -24.95 10.86 6.02
C LEU A 15 -23.68 10.09 5.63
N CYS A 16 -23.02 9.50 6.62
CA CYS A 16 -21.93 8.57 6.39
C CYS A 16 -22.57 7.28 5.89
N CYS A 17 -22.90 7.25 4.60
CA CYS A 17 -23.17 5.99 3.90
C CYS A 17 -21.84 5.23 3.89
N VAL A 18 -21.59 4.45 4.94
CA VAL A 18 -20.62 3.35 4.87
C VAL A 18 -21.22 2.38 3.85
N PRO A 19 -20.62 2.18 2.66
CA PRO A 19 -21.13 1.18 1.75
C PRO A 19 -20.84 -0.18 2.40
N THR A 20 -21.86 -0.82 2.96
CA THR A 20 -21.83 -2.28 3.14
C THR A 20 -21.63 -2.87 1.76
N ALA A 21 -20.46 -3.47 1.53
CA ALA A 21 -20.11 -4.06 0.25
C ALA A 21 -21.24 -4.99 -0.18
N SER A 22 -21.85 -4.69 -1.33
CA SER A 22 -22.89 -5.56 -1.88
C SER A 22 -22.29 -6.92 -2.23
N VAL A 23 -23.10 -7.99 -2.21
CA VAL A 23 -22.64 -9.35 -2.56
C VAL A 23 -21.96 -9.38 -3.94
N ALA A 24 -22.40 -8.53 -4.87
CA ALA A 24 -21.77 -8.37 -6.18
C ALA A 24 -20.36 -7.77 -6.12
N GLN A 25 -20.10 -6.80 -5.22
CA GLN A 25 -18.77 -6.23 -5.00
C GLN A 25 -17.83 -7.25 -4.37
N ALA A 26 -18.31 -8.04 -3.41
CA ALA A 26 -17.53 -9.12 -2.82
C ALA A 26 -17.13 -10.17 -3.87
N ALA A 27 -18.06 -10.58 -4.74
CA ALA A 27 -17.76 -11.51 -5.84
C ALA A 27 -16.76 -10.92 -6.85
N ALA A 28 -16.88 -9.63 -7.16
CA ALA A 28 -15.94 -8.93 -8.04
C ALA A 28 -14.53 -8.85 -7.45
N GLN A 29 -14.41 -8.63 -6.13
CA GLN A 29 -13.12 -8.62 -5.43
C GLN A 29 -12.43 -9.98 -5.48
N VAL A 30 -13.16 -11.08 -5.28
CA VAL A 30 -12.59 -12.43 -5.38
C VAL A 30 -12.08 -12.71 -6.79
N ALA A 31 -12.85 -12.36 -7.82
CA ALA A 31 -12.41 -12.51 -9.20
C ALA A 31 -11.16 -11.64 -9.50
N ALA A 32 -11.16 -10.39 -9.04
CA ALA A 32 -10.02 -9.49 -9.20
C ALA A 32 -8.77 -9.98 -8.46
N GLN A 33 -8.92 -10.58 -7.28
CA GLN A 33 -7.81 -11.17 -6.53
C GLN A 33 -7.13 -12.30 -7.32
N VAL A 34 -7.92 -13.21 -7.90
CA VAL A 34 -7.40 -14.29 -8.74
C VAL A 34 -6.73 -13.74 -10.00
N VAL A 35 -7.36 -12.77 -10.66
CA VAL A 35 -6.79 -12.11 -11.85
C VAL A 35 -5.48 -11.41 -11.50
N ALA A 36 -5.42 -10.67 -10.39
CA ALA A 36 -4.23 -9.97 -9.92
C ALA A 36 -3.09 -10.96 -9.66
N GLN A 37 -3.35 -12.08 -8.97
CA GLN A 37 -2.33 -13.11 -8.74
C GLN A 37 -1.76 -13.67 -10.05
N VAL A 38 -2.60 -13.95 -11.05
CA VAL A 38 -2.12 -14.49 -12.34
C VAL A 38 -1.38 -13.43 -13.16
N PHE A 39 -1.97 -12.25 -13.32
CA PHE A 39 -1.42 -11.19 -14.15
C PHE A 39 -0.16 -10.59 -13.55
N PHE A 40 -0.03 -10.52 -12.23
CA PHE A 40 1.16 -9.98 -11.57
C PHE A 40 2.42 -10.72 -12.03
N PHE A 41 2.47 -12.05 -11.91
CA PHE A 41 3.66 -12.82 -12.30
C PHE A 41 3.91 -12.80 -13.81
N LEU A 42 2.85 -12.77 -14.62
CA LEU A 42 2.96 -12.70 -16.08
C LEU A 42 3.51 -11.35 -16.55
N THR A 43 3.08 -10.26 -15.92
CA THR A 43 3.44 -8.89 -16.29
C THR A 43 4.64 -8.35 -15.52
N TRP A 44 5.09 -9.02 -14.46
CA TRP A 44 6.24 -8.60 -13.65
C TRP A 44 7.51 -8.33 -14.47
N PRO A 45 7.92 -9.17 -15.45
CA PRO A 45 9.10 -8.88 -16.25
C PRO A 45 8.97 -7.59 -17.06
N LEU A 46 7.79 -7.33 -17.63
CA LEU A 46 7.52 -6.13 -18.44
C LEU A 46 7.48 -4.88 -17.56
N THR A 47 6.81 -4.96 -16.41
CA THR A 47 6.72 -3.86 -15.44
C THR A 47 8.06 -3.55 -14.79
N TYR A 48 8.88 -4.58 -14.52
CA TYR A 48 10.25 -4.38 -14.07
C TYR A 48 11.08 -3.64 -15.12
N LEU A 49 11.04 -4.07 -16.38
CA LEU A 49 11.81 -3.43 -17.46
C LEU A 49 11.42 -1.96 -17.68
N SER A 50 10.15 -1.61 -17.51
CA SER A 50 9.70 -0.21 -17.60
C SER A 50 10.11 0.64 -16.39
N GLN A 51 10.21 0.04 -15.20
CA GLN A 51 10.48 0.74 -13.94
C GLN A 51 11.95 0.68 -13.48
N ARG A 52 12.80 -0.13 -14.13
CA ARG A 52 14.19 -0.40 -13.71
C ARG A 52 15.07 0.83 -13.49
N GLN A 53 14.79 1.94 -14.19
CA GLN A 53 15.58 3.17 -14.07
C GLN A 53 15.25 3.97 -12.81
N LYS A 54 14.00 3.90 -12.33
CA LYS A 54 13.52 4.63 -11.16
C LYS A 54 12.67 3.73 -10.28
N TYR A 55 13.32 2.71 -9.72
CA TYR A 55 12.64 1.64 -9.02
C TYR A 55 12.04 2.08 -7.67
N TRP A 56 12.71 3.04 -7.01
CA TRP A 56 12.20 3.75 -5.83
C TRP A 56 12.29 5.26 -6.04
N THR A 57 11.39 5.97 -5.40
CA THR A 57 11.36 7.42 -5.31
C THR A 57 11.25 7.82 -3.85
N LEU A 58 12.11 8.74 -3.42
CA LEU A 58 11.99 9.39 -2.12
C LEU A 58 10.79 10.34 -2.16
N VAL A 59 9.77 10.03 -1.36
CA VAL A 59 8.55 10.85 -1.24
C VAL A 59 8.71 11.86 -0.10
N ASP A 60 9.37 11.45 0.97
CA ASP A 60 9.70 12.27 2.13
C ASP A 60 11.09 11.86 2.67
N SER A 61 11.62 12.61 3.62
CA SER A 61 12.95 12.42 4.24
C SER A 61 13.18 10.99 4.75
N HIS A 62 12.12 10.29 5.14
CA HIS A 62 12.15 8.93 5.69
C HIS A 62 11.29 7.93 4.91
N VAL A 63 10.67 8.33 3.80
CA VAL A 63 9.71 7.48 3.08
C VAL A 63 10.15 7.25 1.63
N LEU A 64 10.52 6.00 1.34
CA LEU A 64 10.77 5.50 0.00
C LEU A 64 9.53 4.76 -0.53
N LEU A 65 9.06 5.17 -1.71
CA LEU A 65 7.95 4.52 -2.42
C LEU A 65 8.47 3.86 -3.69
N GLY A 66 8.01 2.65 -3.99
CA GLY A 66 8.27 2.04 -5.29
C GLY A 66 7.70 0.65 -5.47
N ALA A 67 8.36 -0.13 -6.33
CA ALA A 67 7.83 -1.38 -6.87
C ALA A 67 8.12 -2.63 -6.00
N ALA A 68 7.68 -3.80 -6.47
CA ALA A 68 7.78 -5.08 -5.77
C ALA A 68 9.20 -5.62 -5.62
N SER A 69 9.84 -5.44 -4.45
CA SER A 69 11.16 -6.03 -4.20
C SER A 69 11.16 -7.54 -4.45
N THR A 70 12.14 -8.03 -5.20
CA THR A 70 12.32 -9.46 -5.48
C THR A 70 13.63 -9.98 -4.91
N ALA A 71 13.65 -11.26 -4.54
CA ALA A 71 14.83 -11.88 -3.94
C ALA A 71 16.03 -11.97 -4.91
N PHE A 72 15.77 -12.06 -6.21
CA PHE A 72 16.81 -12.32 -7.21
C PHE A 72 17.55 -11.07 -7.67
N LEU A 73 17.10 -9.88 -7.26
CA LEU A 73 17.68 -8.59 -7.63
C LEU A 73 18.10 -7.83 -6.36
N PRO A 74 19.03 -6.86 -6.44
CA PRO A 74 19.48 -6.07 -5.29
C PRO A 74 18.44 -5.04 -4.81
N HIS A 75 17.17 -5.42 -4.82
CA HIS A 75 16.03 -4.58 -4.43
C HIS A 75 15.82 -4.52 -2.91
N VAL A 76 16.55 -5.32 -2.14
CA VAL A 76 16.53 -5.26 -0.66
C VAL A 76 17.85 -4.73 -0.11
N ASP A 77 18.96 -4.96 -0.81
CA ASP A 77 20.28 -4.51 -0.35
C ASP A 77 20.41 -2.98 -0.43
N ALA A 78 19.93 -2.36 -1.51
CA ALA A 78 20.09 -0.92 -1.71
C ALA A 78 19.26 -0.04 -0.74
N PRO A 79 17.98 -0.32 -0.41
CA PRO A 79 17.26 0.40 0.64
C PRO A 79 17.86 0.12 2.02
N ALA A 80 18.28 -1.12 2.29
CA ALA A 80 18.94 -1.45 3.56
C ALA A 80 20.23 -0.64 3.75
N ALA A 81 21.03 -0.47 2.69
CA ALA A 81 22.22 0.40 2.70
C ALA A 81 21.88 1.89 2.88
N CYS A 82 20.69 2.32 2.46
CA CYS A 82 20.16 3.66 2.74
C CYS A 82 19.59 3.81 4.16
N GLY A 83 19.59 2.75 4.97
CA GLY A 83 19.09 2.78 6.35
C GLY A 83 17.60 2.47 6.50
N VAL A 84 16.97 1.87 5.49
CA VAL A 84 15.58 1.39 5.62
C VAL A 84 15.54 0.19 6.57
N ASP A 85 14.72 0.30 7.60
CA ASP A 85 14.49 -0.69 8.64
C ASP A 85 13.07 -1.28 8.60
N ALA A 86 12.15 -0.68 7.85
CA ALA A 86 10.75 -1.09 7.77
C ALA A 86 10.19 -1.01 6.33
N VAL A 87 9.31 -1.96 5.97
CA VAL A 87 8.62 -2.02 4.69
C VAL A 87 7.14 -2.27 4.88
N VAL A 88 6.30 -1.43 4.29
CA VAL A 88 4.85 -1.66 4.18
C VAL A 88 4.54 -2.28 2.83
N ASN A 89 3.97 -3.49 2.84
CA ASN A 89 3.54 -4.19 1.63
C ASN A 89 2.01 -4.18 1.55
N LEU A 90 1.46 -3.46 0.58
CA LEU A 90 0.01 -3.40 0.35
C LEU A 90 -0.54 -4.53 -0.53
N ARG A 91 0.33 -5.34 -1.13
CA ARG A 91 -0.11 -6.39 -2.07
C ARG A 91 -0.61 -7.63 -1.35
N ASP A 92 -1.66 -8.20 -1.91
CA ASP A 92 -2.19 -9.50 -1.52
C ASP A 92 -1.43 -10.65 -2.23
N GLU A 93 -1.11 -10.46 -3.50
CA GLU A 93 -0.59 -11.49 -4.39
C GLU A 93 0.87 -11.89 -4.12
N TYR A 94 1.64 -11.01 -3.48
CA TYR A 94 3.08 -11.18 -3.34
C TYR A 94 3.57 -10.72 -1.98
N ALA A 95 4.10 -11.67 -1.21
CA ALA A 95 4.52 -11.47 0.19
C ALA A 95 5.89 -10.83 0.37
N CYS A 96 6.58 -10.40 -0.69
CA CYS A 96 7.96 -9.89 -0.66
C CYS A 96 9.01 -10.92 -0.16
N PRO A 97 10.32 -10.67 -0.36
CA PRO A 97 11.38 -11.63 0.00
C PRO A 97 11.68 -11.61 1.50
N MET A 98 10.85 -12.30 2.30
CA MET A 98 10.94 -12.38 3.77
C MET A 98 12.34 -12.75 4.28
N GLU A 99 13.01 -13.71 3.63
CA GLU A 99 14.34 -14.18 4.04
C GLU A 99 15.45 -13.14 3.83
N GLN A 100 15.28 -12.19 2.91
CA GLN A 100 16.20 -11.05 2.79
C GLN A 100 15.91 -10.02 3.86
N TYR A 101 14.64 -9.69 4.09
CA TYR A 101 14.27 -8.74 5.14
C TYR A 101 14.78 -9.18 6.52
N LYS A 102 14.64 -10.47 6.86
CA LYS A 102 15.21 -11.03 8.09
C LYS A 102 16.73 -10.83 8.20
N ARG A 103 17.47 -11.02 7.11
CA ARG A 103 18.93 -10.83 7.07
C ARG A 103 19.36 -9.38 7.27
N HIS A 104 18.56 -8.44 6.79
CA HIS A 104 18.81 -7.01 6.93
C HIS A 104 18.13 -6.38 8.15
N HIS A 105 17.51 -7.20 9.02
CA HIS A 105 16.71 -6.73 10.15
C HIS A 105 15.57 -5.77 9.76
N ILE A 106 15.04 -5.92 8.54
CA ILE A 106 13.91 -5.14 8.04
C ILE A 106 12.60 -5.75 8.54
N GLN A 107 11.77 -4.93 9.19
CA GLN A 107 10.41 -5.31 9.59
C GLN A 107 9.44 -5.14 8.43
N GLN A 108 8.49 -6.06 8.29
CA GLN A 108 7.46 -5.98 7.27
C GLN A 108 6.08 -5.91 7.90
N LEU A 109 5.30 -4.91 7.49
CA LEU A 109 3.85 -4.85 7.69
C LEU A 109 3.15 -5.20 6.37
N GLN A 110 2.42 -6.31 6.33
CA GLN A 110 1.61 -6.66 5.16
C GLN A 110 0.15 -6.27 5.39
N LEU A 111 -0.41 -5.50 4.46
CA LEU A 111 -1.79 -5.03 4.46
C LEU A 111 -2.44 -5.43 3.12
N PRO A 112 -2.94 -6.67 3.01
CA PRO A 112 -3.39 -7.21 1.74
C PRO A 112 -4.52 -6.38 1.14
N THR A 113 -4.25 -5.80 -0.02
CA THR A 113 -5.18 -4.99 -0.80
C THR A 113 -5.27 -5.60 -2.19
N VAL A 114 -6.50 -5.88 -2.65
CA VAL A 114 -6.72 -6.36 -4.01
C VAL A 114 -6.39 -5.24 -4.99
N ASP A 115 -5.66 -5.59 -6.05
CA ASP A 115 -5.28 -4.61 -7.07
C ASP A 115 -6.51 -3.90 -7.66
N HIS A 116 -6.37 -2.60 -7.93
CA HIS A 116 -7.44 -1.67 -8.33
C HIS A 116 -8.55 -1.40 -7.29
N PHE A 117 -8.52 -2.00 -6.10
CA PHE A 117 -9.42 -1.65 -5.01
C PHE A 117 -8.71 -0.72 -4.01
N SER A 118 -9.48 0.18 -3.41
CA SER A 118 -8.96 1.01 -2.32
C SER A 118 -8.78 0.17 -1.05
N PRO A 119 -7.67 0.35 -0.31
CA PRO A 119 -7.50 -0.26 1.00
C PRO A 119 -8.55 0.27 1.98
N SER A 120 -8.82 -0.49 3.04
CA SER A 120 -9.70 -0.04 4.12
C SER A 120 -9.07 1.12 4.91
N LEU A 121 -9.90 1.95 5.52
CA LEU A 121 -9.43 3.05 6.39
C LEU A 121 -8.59 2.51 7.57
N GLU A 122 -8.98 1.36 8.11
CA GLU A 122 -8.25 0.69 9.19
C GLU A 122 -6.84 0.27 8.73
N ALA A 123 -6.73 -0.31 7.53
CA ALA A 123 -5.44 -0.69 6.96
C ALA A 123 -4.55 0.54 6.73
N LEU A 124 -5.10 1.62 6.19
CA LEU A 124 -4.37 2.88 6.02
C LEU A 124 -3.92 3.47 7.35
N THR A 125 -4.78 3.42 8.37
CA THR A 125 -4.45 3.91 9.71
C THR A 125 -3.32 3.08 10.33
N ALA A 126 -3.35 1.75 10.16
CA ALA A 126 -2.29 0.86 10.60
C ALA A 126 -0.98 1.10 9.85
N ALA A 127 -1.03 1.37 8.54
CA ALA A 127 0.13 1.72 7.74
C ALA A 127 0.81 3.00 8.25
N VAL A 128 0.02 4.05 8.47
CA VAL A 128 0.53 5.34 8.96
C VAL A 128 1.04 5.24 10.40
N ALA A 129 0.44 4.40 11.24
CA ALA A 129 0.95 4.18 12.60
C ALA A 129 2.26 3.36 12.65
N PHE A 130 2.58 2.64 11.58
CA PHE A 130 3.80 1.83 11.46
C PHE A 130 4.96 2.61 10.83
N ILE A 131 4.65 3.58 9.95
CA ILE A 131 5.63 4.53 9.39
C ILE A 131 6.02 5.55 10.46
#